data_AF-A0A9E5LNL4-F1
#
_entry.id   AF-A0A9E5LNL4-F1
#
_cell.length_a   1.000
_cell.length_b   1.000
_cell.length_c   1.000
_cell.angle_alpha   90.00
_cell.angle_beta   90.00
_cell.angle_gamma   90.00
#
_symmetry.space_group_name_H-M   'P 1'
#
loop_
_entity.id
_entity.type
_entity.pdbx_description
1 polymer ?
#
loop_
_entity_poly.entity_id
_entity_poly.type
_entity_poly.pdbx_seq_one_letter_code
_entity_poly.pdbx_strand_id
1 'polypeptide(L)'
;MVNDSKRRFRGDGSGLSAKRCEIAHGGRGYIWLSSERGSPLLTLDTASRYRHLFPVFDRVTYINSCSQGALAYQVRAALDEYLDGMESEGALWDLWVTKQEEVRGLIAKVFGTSESKVAVTPSASAALNSLMSAFDFSRGRKKIVTTSLEFPTLGQIAHAQELRGARVVHIAAEPDNTLDLAKLEKAIDEDTALIAVTHVCYRNGAMTDIKSVVEIGHRHGVPVLVDAYQSGGAMPINFDSLGADFLIGGGHKYLLTTPGLGFLLVNGNSKFIPTNTGWFAARDIFAMDIFNYDPSQEARRFEGGTPPIPTLYASAAGIKLLLDVGIEESWNHTRAVHRQLREGLTALRAQVASFVARWQPPY
;
A
#
# COMPACT_ATOMS: atom_id res chain seq x y z
N MET A 1 60.11 -54.85 32.19
CA MET A 1 59.25 -56.04 32.40
C MET A 1 57.83 -55.62 32.07
N VAL A 2 57.44 -55.63 30.79
CA VAL A 2 56.74 -56.74 30.11
C VAL A 2 55.52 -57.22 30.90
N ASN A 3 54.31 -56.80 30.48
CA ASN A 3 53.46 -57.78 29.81
C ASN A 3 52.39 -57.14 28.92
N ASP A 4 52.39 -57.65 27.70
CA ASP A 4 51.47 -57.45 26.59
C ASP A 4 50.33 -58.47 26.74
N SER A 5 49.08 -58.10 26.43
CA SER A 5 48.12 -59.09 25.95
C SER A 5 47.00 -58.44 25.12
N LYS A 6 47.14 -58.60 23.80
CA LYS A 6 46.05 -58.50 22.82
C LYS A 6 45.02 -59.62 23.04
N ARG A 7 43.73 -59.29 22.97
CA ARG A 7 42.67 -60.21 22.51
C ARG A 7 41.72 -59.52 21.52
N ARG A 8 41.31 -60.28 20.51
CA ARG A 8 40.61 -59.91 19.26
C ARG A 8 39.07 -59.92 19.40
N PHE A 9 38.43 -59.02 18.63
CA PHE A 9 37.15 -59.10 17.87
C PHE A 9 35.97 -60.00 18.31
N ARG A 10 34.76 -59.40 18.48
CA ARG A 10 33.52 -59.50 17.65
C ARG A 10 32.24 -59.11 18.44
N GLY A 11 31.22 -58.58 17.73
CA GLY A 11 29.81 -58.36 18.17
C GLY A 11 29.52 -56.89 18.50
N ASP A 12 28.88 -56.08 17.64
CA ASP A 12 27.44 -56.01 17.31
C ASP A 12 26.53 -55.58 18.49
N GLY A 13 25.54 -54.73 18.18
CA GLY A 13 24.45 -54.41 19.10
C GLY A 13 24.62 -53.17 19.98
N SER A 14 24.05 -52.05 19.50
CA SER A 14 23.24 -51.09 20.28
C SER A 14 23.55 -50.89 21.77
N GLY A 15 24.11 -49.73 22.13
CA GLY A 15 24.23 -49.30 23.52
C GLY A 15 24.45 -47.80 23.67
N LEU A 16 23.35 -47.05 23.79
CA LEU A 16 23.33 -45.64 24.20
C LEU A 16 23.98 -45.48 25.59
N SER A 17 25.03 -44.64 25.72
CA SER A 17 25.46 -44.13 27.02
C SER A 17 24.88 -42.73 27.24
N ALA A 18 23.77 -42.66 27.99
CA ALA A 18 23.24 -41.40 28.50
C ALA A 18 24.11 -40.92 29.68
N LYS A 19 24.76 -39.75 29.54
CA LYS A 19 25.24 -39.01 30.71
C LYS A 19 24.06 -38.19 31.26
N ARG A 20 23.55 -38.64 32.41
CA ARG A 20 22.60 -37.91 33.26
C ARG A 20 23.21 -36.56 33.66
N CYS A 21 22.48 -35.48 33.41
CA CYS A 21 22.57 -34.26 34.19
C CYS A 21 21.20 -34.07 34.84
N GLU A 22 21.13 -34.31 36.15
CA GLU A 22 19.92 -34.08 36.95
C GLU A 22 19.81 -32.57 37.22
N ILE A 23 18.74 -31.96 36.69
CA ILE A 23 18.19 -30.71 37.23
C ILE A 23 16.68 -30.93 37.40
N ALA A 24 16.22 -30.69 38.61
CA ALA A 24 14.87 -30.97 39.08
C ALA A 24 13.84 -29.93 38.59
N HIS A 25 12.68 -30.47 38.22
CA HIS A 25 11.33 -29.88 38.13
C HIS A 25 11.03 -28.76 37.11
N GLY A 26 10.11 -29.07 36.17
CA GLY A 26 9.23 -28.05 35.59
C GLY A 26 8.95 -28.07 34.07
N GLY A 27 8.72 -29.23 33.45
CA GLY A 27 7.88 -29.44 32.25
C GLY A 27 7.86 -28.42 31.09
N ARG A 28 8.65 -28.69 30.04
CA ARG A 28 8.25 -28.80 28.61
C ARG A 28 9.51 -28.98 27.75
N GLY A 29 9.76 -30.21 27.29
CA GLY A 29 10.91 -30.51 26.44
C GLY A 29 10.67 -30.10 24.99
N TYR A 30 11.55 -29.25 24.44
CA TYR A 30 11.63 -28.98 23.01
C TYR A 30 12.54 -30.02 22.36
N ILE A 31 12.06 -30.68 21.30
CA ILE A 31 12.85 -31.56 20.45
C ILE A 31 13.68 -30.68 19.51
N TRP A 32 15.00 -30.66 19.71
CA TRP A 32 15.94 -30.03 18.78
C TRP A 32 16.29 -31.00 17.67
N LEU A 33 15.81 -30.75 16.46
CA LEU A 33 16.33 -31.39 15.26
C LEU A 33 17.62 -30.65 14.85
N SER A 34 18.76 -31.33 14.94
CA SER A 34 20.03 -30.82 14.42
C SER A 34 19.99 -30.81 12.90
N SER A 35 20.05 -29.64 12.27
CA SER A 35 20.25 -29.51 10.83
C SER A 35 21.74 -29.63 10.50
N GLU A 36 22.13 -30.68 9.79
CA GLU A 36 23.38 -30.66 9.04
C GLU A 36 23.28 -29.65 7.89
N ARG A 37 24.34 -28.85 7.76
CA ARG A 37 24.72 -28.02 6.60
C ARG A 37 23.81 -26.83 6.25
N GLY A 38 24.25 -25.66 6.73
CA GLY A 38 24.04 -24.38 6.03
C GLY A 38 22.78 -23.60 6.41
N SER A 39 22.48 -23.46 7.71
CA SER A 39 21.50 -22.46 8.15
C SER A 39 22.20 -21.11 8.32
N PRO A 40 21.76 -20.03 7.64
CA PRO A 40 22.18 -18.70 8.07
C PRO A 40 21.70 -18.51 9.51
N LEU A 41 22.50 -17.81 10.33
CA LEU A 41 22.10 -17.31 11.64
C LEU A 41 20.61 -16.91 11.62
N LEU A 42 19.81 -17.36 12.58
CA LEU A 42 18.40 -17.00 12.77
C LEU A 42 18.26 -15.48 12.83
N THR A 43 18.24 -14.80 11.69
CA THR A 43 17.68 -13.47 11.53
C THR A 43 16.24 -13.61 11.97
N LEU A 44 15.86 -12.95 13.08
CA LEU A 44 14.47 -12.88 13.47
C LEU A 44 13.67 -12.36 12.27
N ASP A 45 12.83 -13.25 11.74
CA ASP A 45 11.91 -12.94 10.66
C ASP A 45 11.11 -11.67 11.01
N THR A 46 10.86 -10.79 10.03
CA THR A 46 10.32 -9.43 10.23
C THR A 46 9.08 -9.44 11.15
N ALA A 47 8.18 -10.41 10.98
CA ALA A 47 7.03 -10.57 11.86
C ALA A 47 7.42 -10.77 13.34
N SER A 48 8.42 -11.61 13.63
CA SER A 48 8.89 -11.86 15.01
C SER A 48 9.44 -10.60 15.69
N ARG A 49 10.03 -9.67 14.93
CA ARG A 49 10.53 -8.40 15.46
C ARG A 49 9.42 -7.43 15.81
N TYR A 50 8.38 -7.33 14.99
CA TYR A 50 7.40 -6.22 15.10
C TYR A 50 6.00 -6.63 15.59
N ARG A 51 5.66 -7.93 15.61
CA ARG A 51 4.31 -8.41 15.98
C ARG A 51 3.83 -7.89 17.34
N HIS A 52 4.73 -7.76 18.31
CA HIS A 52 4.42 -7.30 19.66
C HIS A 52 3.90 -5.84 19.72
N LEU A 53 4.09 -5.05 18.66
CA LEU A 53 3.56 -3.69 18.57
C LEU A 53 2.05 -3.64 18.31
N PHE A 54 1.44 -4.76 17.94
CA PHE A 54 0.05 -4.85 17.48
C PHE A 54 -0.78 -5.76 18.41
N PRO A 55 -1.44 -5.21 19.45
CA PRO A 55 -2.14 -6.00 20.47
C PRO A 55 -3.26 -6.93 19.96
N VAL A 56 -3.84 -6.64 18.80
CA VAL A 56 -4.90 -7.49 18.21
C VAL A 56 -4.42 -8.92 17.95
N PHE A 57 -3.12 -9.09 17.72
CA PHE A 57 -2.49 -10.36 17.38
C PHE A 57 -2.37 -11.36 18.54
N ASP A 58 -2.58 -10.91 19.78
CA ASP A 58 -2.68 -11.78 20.96
C ASP A 58 -4.09 -12.39 21.12
N ARG A 59 -5.07 -11.85 20.38
CA ARG A 59 -6.49 -12.17 20.55
C ARG A 59 -7.07 -12.92 19.36
N VAL A 60 -6.60 -12.62 18.15
CA VAL A 60 -7.13 -13.19 16.91
C VAL A 60 -6.05 -13.48 15.87
N THR A 61 -6.31 -14.49 15.05
CA THR A 61 -5.58 -14.71 13.79
C THR A 61 -6.09 -13.72 12.75
N TYR A 62 -5.44 -12.57 12.66
CA TYR A 62 -5.87 -11.47 11.80
C TYR A 62 -5.32 -11.61 10.37
N ILE A 63 -6.21 -11.94 9.43
CA ILE A 63 -5.89 -12.15 8.00
C ILE A 63 -6.70 -11.22 7.08
N ASN A 64 -7.00 -10.00 7.56
CA ASN A 64 -7.87 -9.04 6.87
C ASN A 64 -7.18 -7.68 6.58
N SER A 65 -5.84 -7.66 6.50
CA SER A 65 -5.06 -6.44 6.27
C SER A 65 -5.37 -5.73 4.95
N CYS A 66 -5.89 -6.46 3.95
CA CYS A 66 -6.36 -5.89 2.67
C CYS A 66 -7.64 -5.05 2.80
N SER A 67 -8.30 -5.10 3.97
CA SER A 67 -9.42 -4.25 4.33
C SER A 67 -9.00 -3.20 5.36
N GLN A 68 -8.26 -3.58 6.41
CA GLN A 68 -7.82 -2.69 7.47
C GLN A 68 -6.51 -3.21 8.09
N GLY A 69 -5.49 -2.38 8.21
CA GLY A 69 -4.26 -2.71 8.92
C GLY A 69 -4.50 -2.84 10.43
N ALA A 70 -3.72 -3.70 11.08
CA ALA A 70 -3.73 -3.79 12.53
C ALA A 70 -3.24 -2.47 13.16
N LEU A 71 -3.87 -2.06 14.26
CA LEU A 71 -3.51 -0.82 14.97
C LEU A 71 -2.29 -1.07 15.86
N ALA A 72 -1.21 -0.31 15.64
CA ALA A 72 -0.03 -0.34 16.49
C ALA A 72 -0.21 0.57 17.73
N TYR A 73 0.48 0.26 18.82
CA TYR A 73 0.48 1.10 20.03
C TYR A 73 0.88 2.55 19.75
N GLN A 74 1.86 2.78 18.87
CA GLN A 74 2.32 4.11 18.48
C GLN A 74 1.22 4.94 17.80
N VAL A 75 0.37 4.30 16.99
CA VAL A 75 -0.76 4.97 16.31
C VAL A 75 -1.83 5.36 17.33
N ARG A 76 -2.08 4.49 18.32
CA ARG A 76 -2.96 4.83 19.44
C ARG A 76 -2.43 6.01 20.25
N ALA A 77 -1.15 5.98 20.62
CA ALA A 77 -0.53 7.06 21.40
C ALA A 77 -0.58 8.41 20.66
N ALA A 78 -0.41 8.43 19.33
CA ALA A 78 -0.52 9.66 18.54
C ALA A 78 -1.94 10.24 18.51
N LEU A 79 -2.98 9.41 18.60
CA LEU A 79 -4.35 9.89 18.75
C LEU A 79 -4.59 10.47 20.15
N ASP A 80 -4.04 9.83 21.18
CA ASP A 80 -4.10 10.36 22.55
C ASP A 80 -3.37 11.72 22.63
N GLU A 81 -2.21 11.88 21.98
CA GLU A 81 -1.48 13.16 21.87
C GLU A 81 -2.33 14.28 21.26
N TYR A 82 -3.09 13.99 20.20
CA TYR A 82 -4.01 14.96 19.61
C TYR A 82 -5.11 15.38 20.59
N LEU A 83 -5.67 14.43 21.35
CA LEU A 83 -6.72 14.70 22.34
C LEU A 83 -6.16 15.55 23.50
N ASP A 84 -4.99 15.19 24.02
CA ASP A 84 -4.32 15.92 25.09
C ASP A 84 -4.05 17.38 24.68
N GLY A 85 -3.60 17.62 23.45
CA GLY A 85 -3.40 18.97 22.89
C GLY A 85 -4.69 19.77 22.77
N MET A 86 -5.78 19.13 22.35
CA MET A 86 -7.11 19.75 22.30
C MET A 86 -7.63 20.15 23.68
N GLU A 87 -7.41 19.30 24.70
CA GLU A 87 -7.87 19.56 26.07
C GLU A 87 -7.06 20.67 26.76
N SER A 88 -5.76 20.75 26.48
CA SER A 88 -4.85 21.70 27.12
C SER A 88 -4.76 23.07 26.43
N GLU A 89 -4.81 23.10 25.10
CA GLU A 89 -4.51 24.30 24.30
C GLU A 89 -5.61 24.66 23.29
N GLY A 90 -6.55 23.75 23.01
CA GLY A 90 -7.65 23.98 22.08
C GLY A 90 -7.21 23.90 20.61
N ALA A 91 -7.31 25.00 19.87
CA ALA A 91 -7.11 25.02 18.42
C ALA A 91 -5.64 25.27 18.03
N LEU A 92 -4.86 24.20 17.94
CA LEU A 92 -3.43 24.19 17.62
C LEU A 92 -3.14 24.30 16.10
N TRP A 93 -3.63 25.36 15.44
CA TRP A 93 -3.60 25.48 13.97
C TRP A 93 -2.21 25.38 13.34
N ASP A 94 -1.20 26.06 13.89
CA ASP A 94 0.17 26.02 13.36
C ASP A 94 0.74 24.59 13.38
N LEU A 95 0.47 23.86 14.46
CA LEU A 95 0.86 22.46 14.60
C LEU A 95 0.08 21.56 13.63
N TRP A 96 -1.22 21.81 13.43
CA TRP A 96 -2.05 21.02 12.54
C TRP A 96 -1.65 21.15 11.07
N VAL A 97 -1.34 22.37 10.62
CA VAL A 97 -0.78 22.60 9.29
C VAL A 97 0.58 21.91 9.16
N THR A 98 1.45 22.04 10.17
CA THR A 98 2.74 21.34 10.19
C THR A 98 2.58 19.82 10.14
N LYS A 99 1.59 19.27 10.82
CA LYS A 99 1.30 17.83 10.83
C LYS A 99 0.86 17.33 9.45
N GLN A 100 0.11 18.13 8.69
CA GLN A 100 -0.24 17.80 7.31
C GLN A 100 1.01 17.75 6.42
N GLU A 101 1.91 18.73 6.54
CA GLU A 101 3.15 18.76 5.76
C GLU A 101 4.10 17.61 6.17
N GLU A 102 4.15 17.23 7.44
CA GLU A 102 4.85 16.02 7.88
C GLU A 102 4.29 14.76 7.20
N VAL A 103 2.97 14.59 7.17
CA VAL A 103 2.33 13.47 6.47
C VAL A 103 2.60 13.50 4.97
N ARG A 104 2.60 14.69 4.35
CA ARG A 104 2.96 14.89 2.94
C ARG A 104 4.38 14.38 2.66
N GLY A 105 5.35 14.78 3.50
CA GLY A 105 6.74 14.32 3.43
C GLY A 105 6.89 12.81 3.60
N LEU A 106 6.14 12.22 4.52
CA LEU A 106 6.15 10.77 4.73
C LEU A 106 5.57 10.00 3.53
N ILE A 107 4.47 10.48 2.94
CA ILE A 107 3.91 9.90 1.71
C ILE A 107 4.91 10.03 0.55
N ALA A 108 5.55 11.19 0.40
CA ALA A 108 6.56 11.42 -0.63
C ALA A 108 7.72 10.40 -0.52
N LYS A 109 8.19 10.12 0.70
CA LYS A 109 9.22 9.09 0.97
C LYS A 109 8.75 7.69 0.61
N VAL A 110 7.53 7.30 1.00
CA VAL A 110 6.95 5.98 0.69
C VAL A 110 6.93 5.72 -0.82
N PHE A 111 6.62 6.74 -1.61
CA PHE A 111 6.46 6.64 -3.06
C PHE A 111 7.65 7.16 -3.87
N GLY A 112 8.79 7.44 -3.24
CA GLY A 112 10.01 7.88 -3.94
C GLY A 112 9.80 9.12 -4.81
N THR A 113 9.10 10.13 -4.29
CA THR A 113 8.77 11.37 -5.02
C THR A 113 8.99 12.62 -4.15
N SER A 114 8.70 13.82 -4.68
CA SER A 114 8.77 15.09 -3.94
C SER A 114 7.45 15.44 -3.26
N GLU A 115 7.52 16.17 -2.16
CA GLU A 115 6.35 16.61 -1.38
C GLU A 115 5.38 17.45 -2.23
N SER A 116 5.91 18.28 -3.13
CA SER A 116 5.15 19.09 -4.09
C SER A 116 4.26 18.27 -5.05
N LYS A 117 4.50 16.97 -5.18
CA LYS A 117 3.68 16.05 -5.99
C LYS A 117 2.61 15.34 -5.18
N VAL A 118 2.50 15.56 -3.88
CA VAL A 118 1.53 14.89 -3.00
C VAL A 118 0.39 15.85 -2.64
N ALA A 119 -0.85 15.37 -2.73
CA ALA A 119 -2.04 16.00 -2.14
C ALA A 119 -2.59 15.09 -1.04
N VAL A 120 -2.87 15.64 0.14
CA VAL A 120 -3.44 14.90 1.28
C VAL A 120 -4.96 15.09 1.29
N THR A 121 -5.71 13.99 1.32
CA THR A 121 -7.19 14.03 1.22
C THR A 121 -7.83 13.16 2.30
N PRO A 122 -9.13 13.34 2.61
CA PRO A 122 -9.79 12.52 3.63
C PRO A 122 -10.08 11.08 3.18
N SER A 123 -9.95 10.78 1.88
CA SER A 123 -10.13 9.44 1.31
C SER A 123 -9.65 9.38 -0.15
N ALA A 124 -9.40 8.18 -0.68
CA ALA A 124 -9.21 8.03 -2.13
C ALA A 124 -10.42 8.51 -2.92
N SER A 125 -11.66 8.32 -2.43
CA SER A 125 -12.83 8.87 -3.11
C SER A 125 -12.77 10.40 -3.24
N ALA A 126 -12.33 11.10 -2.19
CA ALA A 126 -12.17 12.57 -2.23
C ALA A 126 -11.08 13.00 -3.21
N ALA A 127 -9.93 12.33 -3.20
CA ALA A 127 -8.85 12.57 -4.17
C ALA A 127 -9.33 12.32 -5.62
N LEU A 128 -10.04 11.23 -5.87
CA LEU A 128 -10.53 10.88 -7.21
C LEU A 128 -11.61 11.87 -7.69
N ASN A 129 -12.53 12.27 -6.81
CA ASN A 129 -13.52 13.29 -7.15
C ASN A 129 -12.88 14.63 -7.49
N SER A 130 -11.86 15.04 -6.74
CA SER A 130 -11.08 16.25 -7.03
C SER A 130 -10.42 16.15 -8.40
N LEU A 131 -9.70 15.05 -8.67
CA LEU A 131 -9.08 14.82 -9.98
C LEU A 131 -10.10 14.81 -11.14
N MET A 132 -11.19 14.06 -11.02
CA MET A 132 -12.21 13.95 -12.08
C MET A 132 -12.92 15.29 -12.35
N SER A 133 -12.98 16.17 -11.36
CA SER A 133 -13.51 17.53 -11.53
C SER A 133 -12.64 18.43 -12.41
N ALA A 134 -11.37 18.08 -12.61
CA ALA A 134 -10.43 18.80 -13.47
C ALA A 134 -10.59 18.49 -14.97
N PHE A 135 -11.35 17.44 -15.32
CA PHE A 135 -11.66 17.10 -16.70
C PHE A 135 -12.92 17.85 -17.16
N ASP A 136 -12.87 18.40 -18.38
CA ASP A 136 -14.04 18.96 -19.07
C ASP A 136 -14.55 17.96 -20.11
N PHE A 137 -15.47 17.09 -19.70
CA PHE A 137 -16.11 16.10 -20.57
C PHE A 137 -17.18 16.71 -21.50
N SER A 138 -17.51 18.00 -21.34
CA SER A 138 -18.51 18.66 -22.20
C SER A 138 -17.90 19.09 -23.54
N ARG A 139 -16.64 19.56 -23.52
CA ARG A 139 -15.92 20.09 -24.69
C ARG A 139 -14.66 19.31 -25.03
N GLY A 140 -14.05 18.65 -24.05
CA GLY A 140 -12.84 17.85 -24.23
C GLY A 140 -13.13 16.42 -24.68
N ARG A 141 -12.08 15.59 -24.58
CA ARG A 141 -12.18 14.14 -24.73
C ARG A 141 -13.12 13.57 -23.67
N LYS A 142 -13.94 12.60 -24.05
CA LYS A 142 -15.07 12.13 -23.23
C LYS A 142 -14.87 10.75 -22.64
N LYS A 143 -14.01 9.93 -23.24
CA LYS A 143 -13.91 8.52 -22.87
C LYS A 143 -12.95 8.30 -21.70
N ILE A 144 -13.43 7.61 -20.66
CA ILE A 144 -12.62 7.04 -19.59
C ILE A 144 -12.49 5.54 -19.85
N VAL A 145 -11.27 5.06 -20.07
CA VAL A 145 -10.98 3.63 -20.22
C VAL A 145 -10.55 3.08 -18.86
N THR A 146 -11.21 2.03 -18.41
CA THR A 146 -10.93 1.36 -17.13
C THR A 146 -11.15 -0.16 -17.26
N THR A 147 -11.10 -0.94 -16.19
CA THR A 147 -11.17 -2.40 -16.24
C THR A 147 -12.33 -2.96 -15.41
N SER A 148 -12.61 -4.26 -15.53
CA SER A 148 -13.53 -4.95 -14.60
C SER A 148 -12.88 -5.32 -13.26
N LEU A 149 -11.59 -5.02 -13.05
CA LEU A 149 -10.82 -5.35 -11.84
C LEU A 149 -10.92 -4.28 -10.75
N GLU A 150 -11.54 -3.14 -11.06
CA GLU A 150 -11.54 -1.96 -10.20
C GLU A 150 -12.32 -2.14 -8.91
N PHE A 151 -11.90 -1.39 -7.88
CA PHE A 151 -12.68 -1.18 -6.68
C PHE A 151 -13.90 -0.28 -6.98
N PRO A 152 -15.05 -0.44 -6.29
CA PRO A 152 -16.25 0.34 -6.55
C PRO A 152 -16.05 1.86 -6.56
N THR A 153 -15.14 2.43 -5.75
CA THR A 153 -14.81 3.86 -5.78
C THR A 153 -14.50 4.37 -7.18
N LEU A 154 -13.62 3.69 -7.92
CA LEU A 154 -13.20 4.14 -9.24
C LEU A 154 -14.37 4.05 -10.24
N GLY A 155 -15.04 2.90 -10.31
CA GLY A 155 -16.15 2.69 -11.23
C GLY A 155 -17.33 3.64 -10.96
N GLN A 156 -17.74 3.79 -9.71
CA GLN A 156 -18.86 4.67 -9.33
C GLN A 156 -18.56 6.14 -9.65
N ILE A 157 -17.35 6.63 -9.31
CA ILE A 157 -16.98 8.02 -9.59
C ILE A 157 -16.81 8.26 -11.10
N ALA A 158 -16.28 7.29 -11.85
CA ALA A 158 -16.19 7.39 -13.31
C ALA A 158 -17.58 7.46 -13.96
N HIS A 159 -18.52 6.58 -13.58
CA HIS A 159 -19.89 6.62 -14.12
C HIS A 159 -20.66 7.87 -13.68
N ALA A 160 -20.40 8.42 -12.50
CA ALA A 160 -20.97 9.71 -12.11
C ALA A 160 -20.58 10.85 -13.07
N GLN A 161 -19.45 10.73 -13.80
CA GLN A 161 -19.05 11.71 -14.81
C GLN A 161 -19.86 11.63 -16.11
N GLU A 162 -20.65 10.58 -16.32
CA GLU A 162 -21.54 10.48 -17.49
C GLU A 162 -22.58 11.61 -17.50
N LEU A 163 -22.99 12.08 -16.30
CA LEU A 163 -23.82 13.27 -16.13
C LEU A 163 -23.15 14.56 -16.63
N ARG A 164 -21.82 14.56 -16.73
CA ARG A 164 -21.00 15.67 -17.26
C ARG A 164 -20.56 15.43 -18.71
N GLY A 165 -21.04 14.35 -19.35
CA GLY A 165 -20.75 13.99 -20.73
C GLY A 165 -19.66 12.95 -20.93
N ALA A 166 -19.12 12.36 -19.86
CA ALA A 166 -18.14 11.28 -19.99
C ALA A 166 -18.78 10.00 -20.57
N ARG A 167 -17.94 9.11 -21.10
CA ARG A 167 -18.31 7.75 -21.50
C ARG A 167 -17.34 6.77 -20.88
N VAL A 168 -17.82 5.85 -20.05
CA VAL A 168 -16.98 4.86 -19.39
C VAL A 168 -16.91 3.57 -20.21
N VAL A 169 -15.69 3.06 -20.42
CA VAL A 169 -15.45 1.79 -21.11
C VAL A 169 -14.67 0.87 -20.18
N HIS A 170 -15.29 -0.25 -19.79
CA HIS A 170 -14.64 -1.29 -19.00
C HIS A 170 -14.03 -2.37 -19.92
N ILE A 171 -12.73 -2.60 -19.78
CA ILE A 171 -12.06 -3.78 -20.35
C ILE A 171 -12.30 -4.96 -19.41
N ALA A 172 -12.96 -5.99 -19.93
CA ALA A 172 -13.16 -7.22 -19.19
C ALA A 172 -11.80 -7.90 -18.93
N ALA A 173 -11.62 -8.38 -17.70
CA ALA A 173 -10.48 -9.20 -17.34
C ALA A 173 -10.51 -10.54 -18.10
N GLU A 174 -9.33 -11.10 -18.34
CA GLU A 174 -9.18 -12.44 -18.87
C GLU A 174 -9.65 -13.50 -17.86
N PRO A 175 -9.89 -14.76 -18.30
CA PRO A 175 -10.27 -15.85 -17.40
C PRO A 175 -9.29 -16.11 -16.25
N ASP A 176 -8.02 -15.71 -16.40
CA ASP A 176 -6.98 -15.77 -15.35
C ASP A 176 -6.96 -14.55 -14.42
N ASN A 177 -7.96 -13.67 -14.54
CA ASN A 177 -8.13 -12.41 -13.83
C ASN A 177 -7.09 -11.32 -14.15
N THR A 178 -6.35 -11.43 -15.26
CA THR A 178 -5.41 -10.40 -15.69
C THR A 178 -6.01 -9.42 -16.70
N LEU A 179 -5.34 -8.29 -16.92
CA LEU A 179 -5.68 -7.34 -17.97
C LEU A 179 -4.92 -7.70 -19.26
N ASP A 180 -5.65 -7.89 -20.35
CA ASP A 180 -5.06 -7.95 -21.69
C ASP A 180 -4.72 -6.55 -22.19
N LEU A 181 -3.43 -6.26 -22.29
CA LEU A 181 -2.90 -4.97 -22.75
C LEU A 181 -3.27 -4.64 -24.20
N ALA A 182 -3.45 -5.65 -25.07
CA ALA A 182 -3.88 -5.42 -26.44
C ALA A 182 -5.35 -4.99 -26.51
N LYS A 183 -6.21 -5.54 -25.62
CA LYS A 183 -7.59 -5.06 -25.48
C LYS A 183 -7.65 -3.65 -24.92
N LEU A 184 -6.78 -3.33 -23.96
CA LEU A 184 -6.65 -1.97 -23.44
C LEU A 184 -6.24 -1.00 -24.56
N GLU A 185 -5.17 -1.29 -25.29
CA GLU A 185 -4.67 -0.43 -26.36
C GLU A 185 -5.73 -0.22 -27.46
N LYS A 186 -6.43 -1.29 -27.86
CA LYS A 186 -7.52 -1.21 -28.85
C LYS A 186 -8.71 -0.34 -28.40
N ALA A 187 -8.91 -0.16 -27.09
CA ALA A 187 -10.00 0.67 -26.57
C ALA A 187 -9.67 2.17 -26.56
N ILE A 188 -8.42 2.53 -26.80
CA ILE A 188 -7.96 3.92 -26.86
C ILE A 188 -8.22 4.49 -28.26
N ASP A 189 -8.81 5.68 -28.31
CA ASP A 189 -8.99 6.47 -29.53
C ASP A 189 -8.76 7.96 -29.23
N GLU A 190 -9.00 8.83 -30.22
CA GLU A 190 -8.83 10.28 -30.11
C GLU A 190 -9.74 10.95 -29.06
N ASP A 191 -10.81 10.26 -28.64
CA ASP A 191 -11.77 10.70 -27.63
C ASP A 191 -11.41 10.20 -26.21
N THR A 192 -10.31 9.45 -26.05
CA THR A 192 -9.87 8.97 -24.73
C THR A 192 -9.23 10.08 -23.89
N ALA A 193 -9.92 10.43 -22.81
CA ALA A 193 -9.50 11.45 -21.84
C ALA A 193 -8.57 10.91 -20.76
N LEU A 194 -8.78 9.67 -20.31
CA LEU A 194 -8.10 9.08 -19.17
C LEU A 194 -8.09 7.56 -19.27
N ILE A 195 -6.96 6.94 -18.92
CA ILE A 195 -6.88 5.53 -18.57
C ILE A 195 -6.81 5.45 -17.04
N ALA A 196 -7.75 4.76 -16.41
CA ALA A 196 -7.83 4.62 -14.96
C ALA A 196 -7.83 3.13 -14.58
N VAL A 197 -6.75 2.65 -13.97
CA VAL A 197 -6.57 1.22 -13.67
C VAL A 197 -6.08 0.99 -12.25
N THR A 198 -6.54 -0.09 -11.63
CA THR A 198 -5.97 -0.55 -10.36
C THR A 198 -4.64 -1.28 -10.57
N HIS A 199 -3.68 -1.04 -9.67
CA HIS A 199 -2.41 -1.77 -9.63
C HIS A 199 -2.61 -3.19 -9.12
N VAL A 200 -3.45 -3.38 -8.10
CA VAL A 200 -3.74 -4.70 -7.50
C VAL A 200 -5.23 -4.83 -7.24
N CYS A 201 -5.87 -5.79 -7.89
CA CYS A 201 -7.29 -6.06 -7.73
C CYS A 201 -7.64 -6.49 -6.30
N TYR A 202 -8.58 -5.79 -5.66
CA TYR A 202 -8.95 -6.03 -4.27
C TYR A 202 -9.59 -7.41 -4.01
N ARG A 203 -10.17 -8.05 -5.04
CA ARG A 203 -10.90 -9.33 -4.88
C ARG A 203 -9.98 -10.54 -4.96
N ASN A 204 -9.01 -10.50 -5.88
CA ASN A 204 -8.25 -11.68 -6.26
C ASN A 204 -6.73 -11.46 -6.22
N GLY A 205 -6.25 -10.24 -5.95
CA GLY A 205 -4.83 -9.92 -5.87
C GLY A 205 -4.09 -9.98 -7.22
N ALA A 206 -4.81 -10.05 -8.34
CA ALA A 206 -4.20 -9.94 -9.66
C ALA A 206 -3.56 -8.55 -9.82
N MET A 207 -2.35 -8.52 -10.37
CA MET A 207 -1.55 -7.30 -10.51
C MET A 207 -1.52 -6.85 -11.96
N THR A 208 -1.77 -5.57 -12.19
CA THR A 208 -1.73 -4.95 -13.51
C THR A 208 -0.31 -4.50 -13.82
N ASP A 209 0.15 -4.73 -15.05
CA ASP A 209 1.44 -4.22 -15.52
C ASP A 209 1.34 -2.71 -15.79
N ILE A 210 1.48 -1.91 -14.73
CA ILE A 210 1.27 -0.48 -14.79
C ILE A 210 2.27 0.21 -15.71
N LYS A 211 3.52 -0.25 -15.76
CA LYS A 211 4.53 0.34 -16.65
C LYS A 211 4.09 0.24 -18.11
N SER A 212 3.66 -0.94 -18.55
CA SER A 212 3.15 -1.12 -19.90
C SER A 212 1.88 -0.30 -20.15
N VAL A 213 0.99 -0.15 -19.16
CA VAL A 213 -0.21 0.70 -19.27
C VAL A 213 0.18 2.18 -19.45
N VAL A 214 1.14 2.68 -18.69
CA VAL A 214 1.68 4.05 -18.80
C VAL A 214 2.29 4.27 -20.18
N GLU A 215 3.14 3.35 -20.64
CA GLU A 215 3.76 3.41 -21.97
C GLU A 215 2.70 3.44 -23.09
N ILE A 216 1.67 2.58 -23.01
CA ILE A 216 0.53 2.60 -23.96
C ILE A 216 -0.19 3.96 -23.91
N GLY A 217 -0.58 4.42 -22.72
CA GLY A 217 -1.30 5.70 -22.57
C GLY A 217 -0.53 6.87 -23.17
N HIS A 218 0.76 6.97 -22.84
CA HIS A 218 1.63 8.05 -23.31
C HIS A 218 1.88 8.02 -24.81
N ARG A 219 2.00 6.84 -25.44
CA ARG A 219 2.07 6.73 -26.92
C ARG A 219 0.86 7.34 -27.61
N HIS A 220 -0.31 7.31 -26.96
CA HIS A 220 -1.56 7.89 -27.47
C HIS A 220 -1.86 9.29 -26.92
N GLY A 221 -0.96 9.87 -26.12
CA GLY A 221 -1.17 11.17 -25.47
C GLY A 221 -2.38 11.16 -24.52
N VAL A 222 -2.57 10.05 -23.80
CA VAL A 222 -3.64 9.86 -22.80
C VAL A 222 -3.00 9.73 -21.42
N PRO A 223 -3.41 10.53 -20.42
CA PRO A 223 -2.89 10.41 -19.07
C PRO A 223 -3.35 9.10 -18.41
N VAL A 224 -2.54 8.61 -17.47
CA VAL A 224 -2.81 7.39 -16.71
C VAL A 224 -2.97 7.69 -15.22
N LEU A 225 -4.10 7.27 -14.66
CA LEU A 225 -4.36 7.19 -13.23
C LEU A 225 -4.19 5.75 -12.75
N VAL A 226 -3.37 5.58 -11.71
CA VAL A 226 -3.13 4.30 -11.04
C VAL A 226 -3.81 4.28 -9.67
N ASP A 227 -4.76 3.37 -9.45
CA ASP A 227 -5.26 3.05 -8.11
C ASP A 227 -4.33 2.07 -7.42
N ALA A 228 -3.52 2.59 -6.50
CA ALA A 228 -2.53 1.86 -5.71
C ALA A 228 -3.03 1.51 -4.30
N TYR A 229 -4.34 1.56 -4.00
CA TYR A 229 -4.82 1.38 -2.62
C TYR A 229 -4.45 0.03 -1.99
N GLN A 230 -4.36 -1.03 -2.81
CA GLN A 230 -3.95 -2.38 -2.35
C GLN A 230 -2.44 -2.64 -2.44
N SER A 231 -1.67 -1.76 -3.08
CA SER A 231 -0.22 -1.94 -3.29
C SER A 231 0.64 -0.93 -2.52
N GLY A 232 0.13 0.28 -2.31
CA GLY A 232 0.80 1.33 -1.55
C GLY A 232 1.09 0.90 -0.11
N GLY A 233 2.37 0.81 0.22
CA GLY A 233 2.87 0.30 1.51
C GLY A 233 2.99 -1.22 1.60
N ALA A 234 2.32 -1.98 0.73
CA ALA A 234 2.46 -3.44 0.67
C ALA A 234 3.69 -3.88 -0.14
N MET A 235 4.09 -3.05 -1.11
CA MET A 235 5.22 -3.31 -1.99
C MET A 235 5.92 -2.00 -2.39
N PRO A 236 7.19 -2.06 -2.83
CA PRO A 236 7.90 -0.87 -3.29
C PRO A 236 7.22 -0.29 -4.54
N ILE A 237 7.00 1.02 -4.53
CA ILE A 237 6.52 1.80 -5.68
C ILE A 237 7.31 3.10 -5.69
N ASN A 238 7.97 3.41 -6.80
CA ASN A 238 8.56 4.72 -7.03
C ASN A 238 7.71 5.45 -8.09
N PHE A 239 6.99 6.48 -7.68
CA PHE A 239 6.05 7.21 -8.53
C PHE A 239 6.75 7.93 -9.68
N ASP A 240 7.93 8.49 -9.43
CA ASP A 240 8.69 9.23 -10.44
C ASP A 240 9.19 8.30 -11.55
N SER A 241 9.70 7.11 -11.21
CA SER A 241 10.13 6.11 -12.20
C SER A 241 8.98 5.34 -12.84
N LEU A 242 7.83 5.24 -12.17
CA LEU A 242 6.62 4.62 -12.71
C LEU A 242 6.08 5.39 -13.92
N GLY A 243 6.30 6.71 -13.94
CA GLY A 243 5.91 7.58 -15.05
C GLY A 243 4.40 7.85 -15.14
N ALA A 244 3.58 7.34 -14.23
CA ALA A 244 2.15 7.61 -14.21
C ALA A 244 1.86 9.11 -14.00
N ASP A 245 0.79 9.61 -14.63
CA ASP A 245 0.36 11.00 -14.46
C ASP A 245 -0.25 11.23 -13.07
N PHE A 246 -0.95 10.22 -12.58
CA PHE A 246 -1.61 10.23 -11.28
C PHE A 246 -1.49 8.88 -10.58
N LEU A 247 -1.32 8.90 -9.27
CA LEU A 247 -1.45 7.71 -8.42
C LEU A 247 -2.30 8.04 -7.21
N ILE A 248 -3.31 7.21 -6.93
CA ILE A 248 -4.20 7.39 -5.79
C ILE A 248 -4.02 6.26 -4.79
N GLY A 249 -4.15 6.57 -3.51
CA GLY A 249 -4.11 5.57 -2.46
C GLY A 249 -4.73 6.07 -1.16
N GLY A 250 -4.46 5.34 -0.09
CA GLY A 250 -4.87 5.74 1.24
C GLY A 250 -4.26 4.89 2.33
N GLY A 251 -4.55 5.29 3.56
CA GLY A 251 -3.70 4.95 4.68
C GLY A 251 -4.05 3.66 5.41
N HIS A 252 -5.34 3.37 5.57
CA HIS A 252 -5.81 2.46 6.61
C HIS A 252 -5.53 0.97 6.37
N LYS A 253 -4.87 0.61 5.26
CA LYS A 253 -4.46 -0.76 4.95
C LYS A 253 -2.99 -0.96 5.28
N TYR A 254 -2.13 -0.92 4.27
CA TYR A 254 -0.73 -1.28 4.41
C TYR A 254 0.18 -0.12 4.85
N LEU A 255 -0.33 1.13 4.91
CA LEU A 255 0.38 2.27 5.50
C LEU A 255 0.20 2.39 7.01
N LEU A 256 -0.45 1.40 7.65
CA LEU A 256 -0.55 1.25 9.10
C LEU A 256 -1.19 2.44 9.84
N THR A 257 -2.12 3.14 9.19
CA THR A 257 -2.88 4.24 9.81
C THR A 257 -4.37 3.91 9.99
N THR A 258 -5.17 4.88 10.38
CA THR A 258 -6.62 4.81 10.55
C THR A 258 -7.37 5.29 9.30
N PRO A 259 -8.68 4.97 9.18
CA PRO A 259 -9.53 5.63 8.19
C PRO A 259 -9.47 7.16 8.29
N GLY A 260 -9.63 7.83 7.15
CA GLY A 260 -9.52 9.28 7.03
C GLY A 260 -8.26 9.77 6.33
N LEU A 261 -7.31 8.90 5.99
CA LEU A 261 -6.18 9.26 5.12
C LEU A 261 -6.38 8.70 3.71
N GLY A 262 -6.49 9.61 2.74
CA GLY A 262 -6.28 9.39 1.32
C GLY A 262 -5.17 10.30 0.80
N PHE A 263 -4.68 10.03 -0.40
CA PHE A 263 -3.77 10.93 -1.08
C PHE A 263 -3.85 10.77 -2.59
N LEU A 264 -3.43 11.82 -3.29
CA LEU A 264 -3.21 11.83 -4.74
C LEU A 264 -1.78 12.26 -5.00
N LEU A 265 -1.05 11.46 -5.76
CA LEU A 265 0.21 11.86 -6.35
C LEU A 265 -0.05 12.39 -7.75
N VAL A 266 0.59 13.50 -8.10
CA VAL A 266 0.40 14.19 -9.37
C VAL A 266 1.76 14.48 -9.98
N ASN A 267 1.95 14.09 -11.23
CA ASN A 267 3.18 14.41 -11.94
C ASN A 267 3.34 15.95 -12.06
N GLY A 268 4.55 16.46 -11.82
CA GLY A 268 4.82 17.90 -11.64
C GLY A 268 4.45 18.79 -12.83
N ASN A 269 4.39 18.23 -14.04
CA ASN A 269 4.00 18.95 -15.27
C ASN A 269 2.48 18.94 -15.54
N SER A 270 1.69 18.40 -14.62
CA SER A 270 0.23 18.30 -14.78
C SER A 270 -0.43 19.68 -14.85
N LYS A 271 -1.24 19.89 -15.89
CA LYS A 271 -2.02 21.13 -16.13
C LYS A 271 -3.46 21.05 -15.61
N PHE A 272 -3.83 19.93 -14.97
CA PHE A 272 -5.19 19.69 -14.50
C PHE A 272 -5.47 20.55 -13.28
N ILE A 273 -6.52 21.37 -13.35
CA ILE A 273 -6.99 22.25 -12.28
C ILE A 273 -8.41 21.79 -11.86
N PRO A 274 -8.60 21.35 -10.60
CA PRO A 274 -9.89 20.84 -10.16
C PRO A 274 -10.92 21.96 -9.96
N THR A 275 -12.20 21.59 -10.06
CA THR A 275 -13.35 22.45 -9.70
C THR A 275 -13.99 22.02 -8.39
N ASN A 276 -13.82 20.76 -7.98
CA ASN A 276 -14.05 20.31 -6.62
C ASN A 276 -12.80 20.62 -5.79
N THR A 277 -12.84 21.72 -5.07
CA THR A 277 -11.70 22.33 -4.38
C THR A 277 -12.13 22.92 -3.03
N GLY A 278 -11.19 23.49 -2.27
CA GLY A 278 -11.47 24.19 -1.01
C GLY A 278 -10.28 25.03 -0.55
N TRP A 279 -10.39 25.65 0.63
CA TRP A 279 -9.39 26.63 1.08
C TRP A 279 -7.97 26.05 1.29
N PHE A 280 -7.83 24.75 1.56
CA PHE A 280 -6.51 24.09 1.63
C PHE A 280 -5.86 23.89 0.26
N ALA A 281 -6.63 24.02 -0.83
CA ALA A 281 -6.09 23.97 -2.19
C ALA A 281 -5.46 25.30 -2.65
N ALA A 282 -5.70 26.39 -1.91
CA ALA A 282 -5.19 27.71 -2.23
C ALA A 282 -3.65 27.73 -2.24
N ARG A 283 -3.07 28.66 -3.02
CA ARG A 283 -1.62 28.91 -3.02
C ARG A 283 -1.12 29.29 -1.63
N ASP A 284 -1.84 30.18 -0.96
CA ASP A 284 -1.61 30.56 0.44
C ASP A 284 -2.90 30.35 1.24
N ILE A 285 -2.89 29.36 2.13
CA ILE A 285 -4.05 29.01 2.96
C ILE A 285 -4.32 30.04 4.06
N PHE A 286 -3.32 30.84 4.43
CA PHE A 286 -3.43 31.86 5.47
C PHE A 286 -3.91 33.21 4.91
N ALA A 287 -3.85 33.40 3.59
CA ALA A 287 -4.40 34.58 2.94
C ALA A 287 -5.92 34.70 3.13
N MET A 288 -6.62 33.57 3.28
CA MET A 288 -8.08 33.50 3.47
C MET A 288 -8.86 34.32 2.41
N ASP A 289 -8.31 34.47 1.21
CA ASP A 289 -8.90 35.27 0.14
C ASP A 289 -10.15 34.56 -0.42
N ILE A 290 -11.29 35.27 -0.33
CA ILE A 290 -12.59 34.80 -0.82
C ILE A 290 -12.99 35.45 -2.15
N PHE A 291 -12.22 36.42 -2.64
CA PHE A 291 -12.55 37.21 -3.83
C PHE A 291 -11.87 36.69 -5.09
N ASN A 292 -10.79 35.91 -4.96
CA ASN A 292 -10.04 35.37 -6.10
C ASN A 292 -9.81 33.87 -5.98
N TYR A 293 -9.87 33.17 -7.11
CA TYR A 293 -9.46 31.77 -7.20
C TYR A 293 -7.97 31.69 -7.59
N ASP A 294 -7.12 31.32 -6.63
CA ASP A 294 -5.68 31.12 -6.83
C ASP A 294 -5.24 29.75 -6.27
N PRO A 295 -5.44 28.65 -7.02
CA PRO A 295 -5.03 27.32 -6.57
C PRO A 295 -3.50 27.18 -6.57
N SER A 296 -3.01 26.33 -5.67
CA SER A 296 -1.60 25.95 -5.64
C SER A 296 -1.12 25.45 -7.02
N GLN A 297 0.15 25.70 -7.34
CA GLN A 297 0.78 25.15 -8.55
C GLN A 297 1.24 23.69 -8.35
N GLU A 298 1.24 23.24 -7.10
CA GLU A 298 1.63 21.89 -6.69
C GLU A 298 0.41 20.98 -6.56
N ALA A 299 0.63 19.70 -6.23
CA ALA A 299 -0.44 18.73 -6.07
C ALA A 299 -1.48 19.14 -5.00
N ARG A 300 -1.10 19.98 -4.03
CA ARG A 300 -2.00 20.60 -3.05
C ARG A 300 -3.29 21.16 -3.65
N ARG A 301 -3.30 21.62 -4.91
CA ARG A 301 -4.55 22.10 -5.55
C ARG A 301 -5.69 21.09 -5.58
N PHE A 302 -5.41 19.80 -5.43
CA PHE A 302 -6.39 18.74 -5.34
C PHE A 302 -6.90 18.47 -3.91
N GLU A 303 -6.43 19.23 -2.93
CA GLU A 303 -6.95 19.21 -1.56
C GLU A 303 -8.30 19.93 -1.47
N GLY A 304 -8.96 19.80 -0.32
CA GLY A 304 -10.29 20.33 -0.08
C GLY A 304 -10.30 21.37 1.04
N GLY A 305 -11.09 21.11 2.06
CA GLY A 305 -11.10 21.89 3.29
C GLY A 305 -10.08 21.41 4.32
N THR A 306 -10.30 21.78 5.57
CA THR A 306 -9.50 21.35 6.71
C THR A 306 -9.33 19.83 6.69
N PRO A 307 -8.09 19.31 6.69
CA PRO A 307 -7.86 17.88 6.65
C PRO A 307 -8.34 17.22 7.96
N PRO A 308 -8.52 15.89 7.98
CA PRO A 308 -8.91 15.17 9.18
C PRO A 308 -7.75 15.14 10.19
N ILE A 309 -7.64 16.19 11.00
CA ILE A 309 -6.51 16.44 11.91
C ILE A 309 -6.16 15.24 12.80
N PRO A 310 -7.11 14.58 13.51
CA PRO A 310 -6.76 13.42 14.34
C PRO A 310 -6.09 12.31 13.52
N THR A 311 -6.56 12.09 12.29
CA THR A 311 -6.00 11.09 11.38
C THR A 311 -4.59 11.47 10.92
N LEU A 312 -4.23 12.75 10.85
CA LEU A 312 -2.86 13.15 10.49
C LEU A 312 -1.84 12.71 11.55
N TYR A 313 -2.18 12.81 12.84
CA TYR A 313 -1.34 12.30 13.94
C TYR A 313 -1.15 10.78 13.84
N ALA A 314 -2.26 10.04 13.71
CA ALA A 314 -2.24 8.60 13.51
C ALA A 314 -1.40 8.19 12.27
N SER A 315 -1.53 8.96 11.18
CA SER A 315 -0.84 8.71 9.93
C SER A 315 0.66 8.94 10.02
N ALA A 316 1.09 10.00 10.68
CA ALA A 316 2.51 10.24 10.91
C ALA A 316 3.15 9.08 11.68
N ALA A 317 2.51 8.60 12.76
CA ALA A 317 3.01 7.47 13.54
C ALA A 317 3.03 6.15 12.74
N GLY A 318 1.95 5.84 12.02
CA GLY A 318 1.82 4.61 11.23
C GLY A 318 2.82 4.54 10.09
N ILE A 319 2.96 5.61 9.32
CA ILE A 319 3.87 5.65 8.17
C ILE A 319 5.33 5.64 8.63
N LYS A 320 5.68 6.32 9.74
CA LYS A 320 7.02 6.21 10.33
C LYS A 320 7.36 4.77 10.70
N LEU A 321 6.44 4.06 11.38
CA LEU A 321 6.65 2.65 11.72
C LEU A 321 6.87 1.79 10.46
N LEU A 322 6.11 2.01 9.38
CA LEU A 322 6.32 1.30 8.12
C LEU A 322 7.70 1.59 7.51
N LEU A 323 8.11 2.87 7.50
CA LEU A 323 9.41 3.29 6.97
C LEU A 323 10.58 2.75 7.81
N ASP A 324 10.42 2.68 9.13
CA ASP A 324 11.42 2.11 10.05
C ASP A 324 11.61 0.61 9.82
N VAL A 325 10.52 -0.13 9.55
CA VAL A 325 10.57 -1.55 9.18
C VAL A 325 11.18 -1.73 7.79
N GLY A 326 10.86 -0.82 6.87
CA GLY A 326 11.23 -0.89 5.46
C GLY A 326 10.18 -1.61 4.61
N ILE A 327 9.73 -0.96 3.53
CA ILE A 327 8.71 -1.49 2.60
C ILE A 327 9.26 -2.70 1.84
N GLU A 328 10.52 -2.65 1.41
CA GLU A 328 11.16 -3.76 0.71
C GLU A 328 11.33 -4.99 1.62
N GLU A 329 11.72 -4.76 2.88
CA GLU A 329 11.81 -5.81 3.88
C GLU A 329 10.43 -6.45 4.11
N SER A 330 9.40 -5.62 4.30
CA SER A 330 8.00 -6.04 4.49
C SER A 330 7.51 -6.85 3.29
N TRP A 331 7.76 -6.38 2.07
CA TRP A 331 7.40 -7.05 0.83
C TRP A 331 8.07 -8.42 0.70
N ASN A 332 9.37 -8.52 0.97
CA ASN A 332 10.11 -9.78 0.88
C ASN A 332 9.59 -10.81 1.89
N HIS A 333 9.31 -10.37 3.12
CA HIS A 333 8.68 -11.21 4.14
C HIS A 333 7.28 -11.68 3.70
N THR A 334 6.39 -10.76 3.32
CA THR A 334 5.02 -11.08 2.92
C THR A 334 4.97 -11.96 1.68
N ARG A 335 5.85 -11.75 0.69
CA ARG A 335 5.94 -12.61 -0.51
C ARG A 335 6.31 -14.04 -0.14
N ALA A 336 7.22 -14.24 0.82
CA ALA A 336 7.59 -15.56 1.31
C ALA A 336 6.43 -16.27 2.03
N VAL A 337 5.72 -15.55 2.91
CA VAL A 337 4.52 -16.07 3.61
C VAL A 337 3.39 -16.39 2.62
N HIS A 338 3.15 -15.50 1.65
CA HIS A 338 2.14 -15.70 0.62
C HIS A 338 2.44 -16.95 -0.23
N ARG A 339 3.71 -17.21 -0.57
CA ARG A 339 4.10 -18.45 -1.27
C ARG A 339 3.75 -19.70 -0.46
N GLN A 340 4.10 -19.73 0.83
CA GLN A 340 3.79 -20.85 1.73
C GLN A 340 2.29 -21.07 1.87
N LEU A 341 1.51 -19.99 2.01
CA LEU A 341 0.05 -20.06 2.08
C LEU A 341 -0.52 -20.72 0.82
N ARG A 342 -0.03 -20.34 -0.36
CA ARG A 342 -0.50 -20.91 -1.63
C ARG A 342 -0.12 -22.38 -1.79
N GLU A 343 1.11 -22.75 -1.43
CA GLU A 343 1.54 -24.16 -1.42
C GLU A 343 0.62 -25.02 -0.54
N GLY A 344 0.28 -24.51 0.66
CA GLY A 344 -0.69 -25.14 1.56
C GLY A 344 -2.10 -25.24 0.96
N LEU A 345 -2.60 -24.17 0.35
CA LEU A 345 -3.92 -24.17 -0.33
C LEU A 345 -3.96 -25.18 -1.49
N THR A 346 -2.90 -25.28 -2.29
CA THR A 346 -2.78 -26.26 -3.36
C THR A 346 -2.76 -27.69 -2.81
N ALA A 347 -2.03 -27.95 -1.72
CA ALA A 347 -2.03 -29.25 -1.06
C ALA A 347 -3.43 -29.65 -0.55
N LEU A 348 -4.24 -28.67 -0.13
CA LEU A 348 -5.64 -28.86 0.25
C LEU A 348 -6.61 -28.94 -0.94
N ARG A 349 -6.12 -28.91 -2.18
CA ARG A 349 -6.91 -28.88 -3.41
C ARG A 349 -7.87 -27.69 -3.50
N ALA A 350 -7.54 -26.59 -2.82
CA ALA A 350 -8.30 -25.35 -2.94
C ALA A 350 -8.04 -24.69 -4.30
N GLN A 351 -9.08 -24.07 -4.87
CA GLN A 351 -8.95 -23.25 -6.08
C GLN A 351 -8.53 -21.84 -5.69
N VAL A 352 -7.40 -21.37 -6.23
CA VAL A 352 -6.93 -20.00 -6.01
C VAL A 352 -7.28 -19.14 -7.22
N ALA A 353 -7.93 -18.00 -6.99
CA ALA A 353 -8.52 -17.18 -8.04
C ALA A 353 -7.49 -16.55 -9.01
N SER A 354 -6.29 -16.21 -8.56
CA SER A 354 -5.26 -15.55 -9.36
C SER A 354 -4.03 -16.41 -9.60
N PHE A 355 -3.38 -16.24 -10.75
CA PHE A 355 -2.17 -16.95 -11.15
C PHE A 355 -0.87 -16.23 -10.70
N VAL A 356 0.19 -16.98 -10.41
CA VAL A 356 1.41 -16.49 -9.73
C VAL A 356 2.40 -15.78 -10.66
N ALA A 357 2.26 -15.93 -11.98
CA ALA A 357 3.34 -15.67 -12.94
C ALA A 357 3.87 -14.21 -12.99
N ARG A 358 3.22 -13.24 -12.32
CA ARG A 358 3.60 -11.82 -12.35
C ARG A 358 3.79 -11.18 -10.97
N TRP A 359 4.25 -11.93 -9.96
CA TRP A 359 4.56 -11.39 -8.61
C TRP A 359 5.94 -10.75 -8.43
N GLN A 360 6.56 -10.28 -9.52
CA GLN A 360 7.80 -9.49 -9.43
C GLN A 360 7.45 -8.01 -9.38
N PRO A 361 8.04 -7.21 -8.48
CA PRO A 361 7.94 -5.76 -8.59
C PRO A 361 8.47 -5.37 -9.99
N PRO A 362 7.69 -4.65 -10.81
CA PRO A 362 8.11 -4.34 -12.19
C PRO A 362 9.23 -3.29 -12.30
N TYR A 363 9.77 -2.81 -11.18
CA TYR A 363 10.55 -1.58 -11.09
C TYR A 363 11.85 -1.81 -10.30
#